data_AF-A0A917T3H3-F1
#
_entry.id   AF-A0A917T3H3-F1
#
_cell.length_a   1.000
_cell.length_b   1.000
_cell.length_c   1.000
_cell.angle_alpha   90.00
_cell.angle_beta   90.00
_cell.angle_gamma   90.00
#
_symmetry.space_group_name_H-M   'P 1'
#
loop_
_entity.id
_entity.type
_entity.pdbx_description
1 polymer ?
#
loop_
_entity_poly.entity_id
_entity_poly.type
_entity_poly.pdbx_seq_one_letter_code
_entity_poly.pdbx_strand_id
1 'polypeptide(L)'
;MGAAAARELLEETGVEALPRGTIDTLDIILREDGVLRHHFLLVAVRCDYAAGTPRGADDVHEAAWVPVAEVMARARPLSEDVDTIVAKARA
;
A
#
# COMPACT_ATOMS: atom_id res chain seq x y z
N MET A 1 -12.33 0.78 7.56
CA MET A 1 -10.99 0.78 6.95
C MET A 1 -10.30 -0.57 7.08
N GLY A 2 -10.00 -1.08 8.28
CA GLY A 2 -9.25 -2.35 8.44
C GLY A 2 -9.84 -3.57 7.71
N ALA A 3 -11.16 -3.78 7.79
CA ALA A 3 -11.81 -4.90 7.09
C ALA A 3 -11.72 -4.79 5.55
N ALA A 4 -11.76 -3.56 5.01
CA ALA A 4 -11.59 -3.35 3.57
C ALA A 4 -10.14 -3.65 3.17
N ALA A 5 -9.16 -3.10 3.88
CA ALA A 5 -7.74 -3.34 3.60
C ALA A 5 -7.37 -4.83 3.63
N ALA A 6 -7.92 -5.60 4.58
CA ALA A 6 -7.68 -7.05 4.65
C ALA A 6 -8.32 -7.82 3.49
N ARG A 7 -9.51 -7.41 3.03
CA ARG A 7 -10.16 -8.01 1.86
C ARG A 7 -9.39 -7.72 0.58
N GLU A 8 -9.08 -6.45 0.28
CA GLU A 8 -8.36 -6.07 -0.94
C GLU A 8 -6.99 -6.78 -1.00
N LEU A 9 -6.24 -6.79 0.11
CA LEU A 9 -4.94 -7.47 0.17
C LEU A 9 -5.05 -8.96 -0.21
N LEU A 10 -6.11 -9.64 0.24
CA LEU A 10 -6.34 -11.04 -0.08
C LEU A 10 -6.71 -11.22 -1.56
N GLU A 11 -7.63 -10.39 -2.07
CA GLU A 11 -8.13 -10.47 -3.45
C GLU A 11 -7.01 -10.19 -4.48
N GLU A 12 -6.17 -9.19 -4.23
CA GLU A 12 -5.12 -8.74 -5.14
C GLU A 12 -3.81 -9.54 -5.04
N THR A 13 -3.49 -10.08 -3.86
CA THR A 13 -2.15 -10.67 -3.59
C THR A 13 -2.16 -12.09 -3.06
N GLY A 14 -3.31 -12.60 -2.63
CA GLY A 14 -3.43 -13.90 -1.96
C GLY A 14 -2.86 -13.92 -0.53
N VAL A 15 -2.52 -12.77 0.05
CA VAL A 15 -2.00 -12.66 1.42
C VAL A 15 -3.14 -12.40 2.40
N GLU A 16 -3.22 -13.22 3.45
CA GLU A 16 -4.10 -13.00 4.58
C GLU A 16 -3.36 -12.22 5.67
N ALA A 17 -4.00 -11.18 6.20
CA ALA A 17 -3.41 -10.37 7.26
C ALA A 17 -4.48 -9.81 8.22
N LEU A 18 -4.06 -9.56 9.47
CA LEU A 18 -4.89 -9.01 10.53
C LEU A 18 -4.67 -7.50 10.63
N PRO A 19 -5.67 -6.64 10.34
CA PRO A 19 -5.52 -5.19 10.43
C PRO A 19 -5.37 -4.74 11.89
N ARG A 20 -4.39 -3.87 12.15
CA ARG A 20 -4.07 -3.34 13.49
C ARG A 20 -4.44 -1.89 13.70
N GLY A 21 -4.51 -1.11 12.62
CA GLY A 21 -4.90 0.30 12.70
C GLY A 21 -4.41 1.08 11.49
N THR A 22 -4.95 2.28 11.32
CA THR A 22 -4.49 3.23 10.31
C THR A 22 -3.14 3.80 10.72
N ILE A 23 -2.18 3.79 9.79
CA ILE A 23 -0.88 4.44 9.94
C ILE A 23 -1.04 5.92 9.59
N ASP A 24 -1.63 6.19 8.42
CA ASP A 24 -1.79 7.54 7.90
C ASP A 24 -2.85 7.60 6.78
N THR A 25 -3.17 8.82 6.37
CA THR A 25 -4.02 9.11 5.23
C THR A 25 -3.26 10.00 4.25
N LEU A 26 -3.19 9.60 2.98
CA LEU A 26 -2.56 10.34 1.90
C LEU A 26 -3.62 10.97 1.02
N ASP A 27 -3.41 12.23 0.69
CA ASP A 27 -4.23 12.98 -0.25
C ASP A 27 -3.46 13.15 -1.56
N ILE A 28 -3.89 12.43 -2.60
CA ILE A 28 -3.27 12.46 -3.93
C ILE A 28 -4.14 13.32 -4.85
N ILE A 29 -3.65 14.51 -5.18
CA ILE A 29 -4.36 15.45 -6.04
C ILE A 29 -3.64 15.59 -7.38
N LEU A 30 -4.17 14.91 -8.40
CA LEU A 30 -3.62 14.96 -9.76
C LEU A 30 -4.26 16.10 -10.55
N ARG A 31 -3.40 17.02 -11.01
CA ARG A 31 -3.79 18.13 -11.88
C ARG A 31 -3.07 18.03 -13.22
N GLU A 32 -3.80 18.30 -14.29
CA GLU A 32 -3.26 18.46 -15.64
C GLU A 32 -3.65 19.84 -16.15
N ASP A 33 -2.68 20.61 -16.64
CA ASP A 33 -2.87 22.00 -17.09
C ASP A 33 -3.57 22.90 -16.05
N GLY A 34 -3.29 22.65 -14.76
CA GLY A 34 -3.91 23.36 -13.63
C GLY A 34 -5.34 22.92 -13.29
N VAL A 35 -5.93 22.02 -14.08
CA VAL A 35 -7.28 21.47 -13.84
C VAL A 35 -7.18 20.21 -13.00
N LEU A 36 -8.02 20.13 -11.96
CA LEU A 36 -8.17 18.90 -11.16
C LEU A 36 -8.74 17.78 -12.02
N ARG A 37 -7.97 16.70 -12.17
CA ARG A 37 -8.40 15.49 -12.90
C ARG A 37 -8.91 14.43 -11.94
N HIS A 38 -8.10 14.14 -10.92
CA HIS A 38 -8.41 13.11 -9.94
C HIS A 38 -7.99 13.56 -8.56
N HIS A 39 -8.78 13.13 -7.57
CA HIS A 39 -8.50 13.32 -6.16
C HIS A 39 -8.71 11.97 -5.48
N PHE A 40 -7.63 11.36 -5.01
CA PHE A 40 -7.68 10.10 -4.29
C PHE A 40 -7.33 10.32 -2.83
N LEU A 41 -8.10 9.67 -1.96
CA LEU A 41 -7.77 9.53 -0.55
C LEU A 41 -7.33 8.11 -0.31
N LEU A 42 -6.05 7.90 -0.01
CA LEU A 42 -5.52 6.59 0.34
C LEU A 42 -5.34 6.51 1.86
N VAL A 43 -5.74 5.38 2.44
CA VAL A 43 -5.57 5.15 3.88
C VAL A 43 -4.65 3.96 4.08
N ALA A 44 -3.46 4.22 4.59
CA ALA A 44 -2.48 3.19 4.91
C ALA A 44 -2.90 2.47 6.19
N VAL A 45 -3.04 1.14 6.13
CA VAL A 45 -3.40 0.30 7.28
C VAL A 45 -2.25 -0.62 7.60
N ARG A 46 -1.82 -0.64 8.87
CA ARG A 46 -0.87 -1.63 9.37
C ARG A 46 -1.59 -2.96 9.52
N CYS A 47 -1.03 -4.01 8.96
CA CYS A 47 -1.52 -5.37 9.11
C CYS A 47 -0.40 -6.30 9.62
N ASP A 48 -0.77 -7.27 10.45
CA ASP A 48 0.10 -8.38 10.79
C ASP A 48 -0.15 -9.52 9.81
N TYR A 49 0.91 -10.00 9.15
CA TYR A 49 0.83 -11.16 8.27
C TYR A 49 0.28 -12.39 9.02
N ALA A 50 -0.64 -13.12 8.39
CA ALA A 50 -1.22 -14.35 8.93
C ALA A 50 -0.86 -15.57 8.06
N ALA A 51 -1.09 -15.50 6.75
CA ALA A 51 -0.87 -16.62 5.83
C ALA A 51 -0.78 -16.16 4.35
N GLY A 52 -0.47 -17.11 3.47
CA GLY A 52 -0.43 -16.91 2.02
C GLY A 52 0.96 -16.61 1.46
N THR A 53 1.07 -16.69 0.14
CA THR A 53 2.28 -16.33 -0.59
C THR A 53 1.90 -15.27 -1.61
N PRO A 54 2.60 -14.11 -1.65
CA PRO A 54 2.24 -13.03 -2.54
C PRO A 54 2.32 -13.49 -3.99
N ARG A 55 1.23 -13.29 -4.72
CA ARG A 55 1.13 -13.50 -6.16
C ARG A 55 0.09 -12.51 -6.70
N GLY A 56 0.42 -11.79 -7.76
CA GLY A 56 -0.53 -10.89 -8.41
C GLY A 56 -1.80 -11.64 -8.82
N ALA A 57 -2.94 -11.01 -8.56
CA ALA A 57 -4.27 -11.46 -8.88
C ALA A 57 -5.17 -10.25 -9.16
N ASP A 58 -6.37 -10.51 -9.66
CA ASP A 58 -7.36 -9.50 -10.09
C ASP A 58 -6.75 -8.40 -10.98
N ASP A 59 -6.59 -7.20 -10.46
CA ASP A 59 -6.04 -6.02 -11.14
C ASP A 59 -4.55 -5.76 -10.85
N VAL A 60 -3.89 -6.65 -10.11
CA VAL A 60 -2.46 -6.58 -9.78
C VAL A 60 -1.63 -7.56 -10.63
N HIS A 61 -0.66 -7.01 -11.37
CA HIS A 61 0.22 -7.80 -12.23
C HIS A 61 1.25 -8.66 -11.48
N GLU A 62 1.80 -8.16 -10.37
CA GLU A 62 2.84 -8.83 -9.59
C GLU A 62 2.70 -8.45 -8.11
N ALA A 63 2.96 -9.40 -7.21
CA ALA A 63 3.06 -9.16 -5.78
C ALA A 63 4.29 -9.89 -5.23
N ALA A 64 5.06 -9.23 -4.37
CA ALA A 64 6.28 -9.78 -3.79
C ALA A 64 6.55 -9.18 -2.40
N TRP A 65 7.26 -9.93 -1.56
CA TRP A 65 7.88 -9.38 -0.37
C TRP A 65 9.14 -8.60 -0.75
N VAL A 66 9.18 -7.32 -0.42
CA VAL A 66 10.31 -6.43 -0.74
C VAL A 66 11.06 -6.05 0.53
N PRO A 67 12.40 -6.13 0.57
CA PRO A 67 13.18 -5.67 1.71
C PRO A 67 12.92 -4.19 2.00
N VAL A 68 12.69 -3.86 3.28
CA VAL A 68 12.50 -2.45 3.71
C VAL A 68 13.65 -1.56 3.25
N ALA A 69 14.89 -2.05 3.27
CA ALA A 69 16.05 -1.29 2.81
C ALA A 69 15.96 -0.90 1.32
N GLU A 70 15.41 -1.76 0.45
CA GLU A 70 15.18 -1.42 -0.96
C GLU A 70 14.12 -0.31 -1.11
N VAL A 71 13.05 -0.39 -0.31
CA VAL A 71 11.99 0.64 -0.30
C VAL A 71 12.55 1.99 0.15
N MET A 72 13.30 2.00 1.26
CA MET A 72 13.91 3.23 1.79
C MET A 72 14.96 3.83 0.84
N ALA A 73 15.67 2.98 0.09
CA ALA A 73 16.61 3.42 -0.93
C ALA A 73 15.92 3.81 -2.26
N ARG A 74 14.59 3.67 -2.34
CA ARG A 74 13.79 3.85 -3.57
C ARG A 74 14.39 3.11 -4.77
N ALA A 75 14.87 1.88 -4.53
CA ALA A 75 15.55 1.07 -5.53
C ALA A 75 14.63 0.57 -6.67
N ARG A 76 13.34 0.88 -6.60
CA ARG A 76 12.28 0.54 -7.56
C ARG A 76 11.38 1.76 -7.77
N PRO A 77 10.64 1.85 -8.89
CA PRO A 77 9.56 2.82 -9.01
C PRO A 77 8.55 2.61 -7.89
N LEU A 78 8.24 3.68 -7.16
CA LEU A 78 7.28 3.68 -6.06
C LEU A 78 6.33 4.86 -6.27
N SER A 79 5.06 4.67 -5.89
CA SER A 79 4.16 5.80 -5.67
C SER A 79 4.77 6.77 -4.64
N GLU A 80 4.30 8.00 -4.68
CA GLU A 80 4.71 9.03 -3.74
C GLU A 80 4.46 8.56 -2.29
N ASP A 81 5.39 8.93 -1.39
CA ASP A 81 5.32 8.67 0.06
C ASP A 81 5.30 7.22 0.56
N VAL A 82 5.45 6.20 -0.29
CA VAL A 82 5.54 4.80 0.16
C VAL A 82 6.65 4.58 1.20
N ASP A 83 7.82 5.19 1.00
CA ASP A 83 8.95 5.20 1.95
C ASP A 83 8.60 5.90 3.27
N THR A 84 7.93 7.05 3.21
CA THR A 84 7.42 7.78 4.37
C THR A 84 6.46 6.92 5.20
N ILE A 85 5.51 6.23 4.54
CA ILE A 85 4.56 5.34 5.22
C ILE A 85 5.26 4.14 5.84
N VAL A 86 6.22 3.52 5.15
CA VAL A 86 7.02 2.41 5.69
C VAL A 86 7.84 2.85 6.91
N ALA A 87 8.39 4.06 6.91
CA ALA A 87 9.08 4.60 8.08
C ALA A 87 8.14 4.74 9.29
N LYS A 88 6.92 5.27 9.09
CA LYS A 88 5.89 5.39 10.14
C LYS A 88 5.43 4.04 10.69
N ALA A 89 5.28 3.04 9.82
CA ALA A 89 4.85 1.69 10.21
C ALA A 89 5.83 0.98 11.17
N ARG A 90 7.09 1.44 11.24
CA ARG A 90 8.16 0.86 12.05
C ARG A 90 8.35 1.53 13.42
N ALA A 91 7.70 2.68 13.66
CA ALA A 91 7.69 3.36 14.95
C ALA A 91 6.74 2.66 15.93
#